data_AF-A0A359LUC3-F1
#
_entry.id   AF-A0A359LUC3-F1
#
_cell.length_a   1.000
_cell.length_b   1.000
_cell.length_c   1.000
_cell.angle_alpha   90.00
_cell.angle_beta   90.00
_cell.angle_gamma   90.00
#
_symmetry.space_group_name_H-M   'P 1'
#
loop_
_entity.id
_entity.type
_entity.pdbx_description
1 polymer ?
#
loop_
_entity_poly.entity_id
_entity_poly.type
_entity_poly.pdbx_seq_one_letter_code
_entity_poly.pdbx_strand_id
1 'polypeptide(L)'
;MTRRESIRLLGAAASSAASPAVSGAPSLTQTDLFVSGEGAYHTYRIPSLIPTKQGTLLALCEGRKGGQGDSGNIDIVLRRSTDRGRTWSAPVTIHDHGPDTIGNPCPVVDRKTGTIFLLLTHNAGHVTERQIIDRSAPETRRVLVSASTDDGLSWTSPQDITTAAKDPAWTWYATGPGVGIQLRTGRLVIPCDHAAADTKEFH
;
A
#
# COMPACT_ATOMS: atom_id res chain seq x y z
N MET A 1 2.49 -4.25 -30.71
CA MET A 1 1.60 -3.48 -29.81
C MET A 1 1.65 -4.16 -28.43
N THR A 2 2.59 -3.76 -27.59
CA THR A 2 2.79 -4.35 -26.26
C THR A 2 1.73 -3.82 -25.31
N ARG A 3 0.96 -4.72 -24.70
CA ARG A 3 -0.07 -4.40 -23.71
C ARG A 3 0.63 -3.74 -22.51
N ARG A 4 0.33 -2.47 -22.22
CA ARG A 4 0.83 -1.78 -21.02
C ARG A 4 0.05 -2.30 -19.81
N GLU A 5 0.76 -2.70 -18.76
CA GLU A 5 0.14 -3.18 -17.52
C GLU A 5 -0.32 -2.00 -16.65
N SER A 6 -1.55 -2.11 -16.14
CA SER A 6 -2.22 -1.09 -15.31
C SER A 6 -2.87 -1.72 -14.07
N ILE A 7 -2.84 -1.01 -12.95
CA ILE A 7 -3.62 -1.36 -11.75
C ILE A 7 -5.06 -0.89 -11.96
N ARG A 8 -6.01 -1.83 -11.81
CA ARG A 8 -7.43 -1.65 -12.14
C ARG A 8 -8.29 -1.79 -10.89
N LEU A 9 -9.30 -0.94 -10.76
CA LEU A 9 -10.30 -1.03 -9.69
C LEU A 9 -11.67 -1.48 -10.22
N LEU A 10 -12.36 -2.35 -9.47
CA LEU A 10 -13.78 -2.69 -9.65
C LEU A 10 -14.60 -2.03 -8.51
N GLY A 11 -15.73 -1.40 -8.84
CA GLY A 11 -16.66 -0.83 -7.86
C GLY A 11 -18.11 -1.13 -8.20
N ALA A 12 -18.95 -1.35 -7.18
CA ALA A 12 -20.40 -1.48 -7.30
C ALA A 12 -21.08 -0.39 -6.43
N ALA A 13 -22.02 0.36 -7.02
CA ALA A 13 -22.77 1.38 -6.31
C ALA A 13 -24.07 0.79 -5.75
N ALA A 14 -24.33 0.94 -4.44
CA ALA A 14 -25.63 0.67 -3.84
C ALA A 14 -26.29 1.98 -3.42
N SER A 15 -27.54 2.20 -3.85
CA SER A 15 -28.42 3.29 -3.41
C SER A 15 -29.58 2.68 -2.62
N SER A 16 -29.87 3.21 -1.43
CA SER A 16 -31.02 2.77 -0.61
C SER A 16 -32.13 3.82 -0.64
N ALA A 17 -33.13 3.60 -1.47
CA ALA A 17 -34.52 3.98 -1.27
C ALA A 17 -35.37 3.14 -2.23
N ALA A 18 -36.50 2.61 -1.74
CA ALA A 18 -37.36 1.67 -2.44
C ALA A 18 -37.53 2.02 -3.92
N SER A 19 -37.13 1.11 -4.82
CA SER A 19 -37.09 1.36 -6.26
C SER A 19 -37.77 0.26 -7.07
N PRO A 20 -38.44 0.63 -8.17
CA PRO A 20 -38.99 -0.31 -9.14
C PRO A 20 -37.83 -1.16 -9.69
N ALA A 21 -38.15 -2.37 -10.15
CA ALA A 21 -37.17 -3.32 -10.69
C ALA A 21 -36.20 -2.61 -11.64
N VAL A 22 -34.94 -2.47 -11.22
CA VAL A 22 -33.87 -1.90 -12.04
C VAL A 22 -33.56 -2.91 -13.13
N SER A 23 -34.23 -2.74 -14.27
CA SER A 23 -33.91 -3.37 -15.55
C SER A 23 -32.64 -2.73 -16.10
N GLY A 24 -31.49 -3.21 -15.62
CA GLY A 24 -30.19 -2.90 -16.19
C GLY A 24 -29.19 -3.92 -15.68
N ALA A 25 -28.49 -4.61 -16.59
CA ALA A 25 -27.38 -5.47 -16.18
C ALA A 25 -26.38 -4.62 -15.37
N PRO A 26 -25.82 -5.13 -14.26
CA PRO A 26 -24.83 -4.39 -13.49
C PRO A 26 -23.68 -3.99 -14.42
N SER A 27 -23.48 -2.68 -14.62
CA SER A 27 -22.38 -2.17 -15.44
C SER A 27 -21.14 -2.04 -14.57
N LEU A 28 -20.09 -2.77 -14.94
CA LEU A 28 -18.79 -2.64 -14.32
C LEU A 28 -18.07 -1.43 -14.95
N THR A 29 -17.74 -0.44 -14.13
CA THR A 29 -16.84 0.64 -14.54
C THR A 29 -15.41 0.27 -14.15
N GLN A 30 -14.47 0.46 -15.07
CA GLN A 30 -13.05 0.25 -14.86
C GLN A 30 -12.31 1.56 -15.16
N THR A 31 -11.34 1.91 -14.33
CA THR A 31 -10.45 3.06 -14.55
C THR A 31 -9.03 2.66 -14.21
N ASP A 32 -8.10 3.04 -15.08
CA ASP A 32 -6.67 2.81 -14.88
C ASP A 32 -6.12 4.01 -14.09
N LEU A 33 -5.71 3.77 -12.85
CA LEU A 33 -5.25 4.84 -11.93
C LEU A 33 -3.74 5.08 -12.03
N PHE A 34 -2.98 4.00 -12.23
CA PHE A 34 -1.54 4.01 -12.32
C PHE A 34 -1.12 3.17 -13.53
N VAL A 35 -0.50 3.83 -14.51
CA VAL A 35 -0.13 3.24 -15.80
C VAL A 35 1.39 3.25 -15.91
N SER A 36 1.98 2.08 -16.16
CA SER A 36 3.44 1.95 -16.29
C SER A 36 4.01 2.89 -17.37
N GLY A 37 5.08 3.59 -17.02
CA GLY A 37 5.74 4.59 -17.87
C GLY A 37 5.08 5.98 -17.88
N GLU A 38 4.02 6.21 -17.10
CA GLU A 38 3.47 7.55 -16.86
C GLU A 38 4.01 8.17 -15.57
N GLY A 39 4.20 9.49 -15.57
CA GLY A 39 4.77 10.21 -14.44
C GLY A 39 6.28 9.94 -14.28
N ALA A 40 6.74 9.81 -13.04
CA ALA A 40 8.16 9.62 -12.71
C ALA A 40 8.59 8.15 -12.62
N TYR A 41 7.70 7.20 -12.89
CA TYR A 41 7.90 5.79 -12.55
C TYR A 41 7.79 4.88 -13.78
N HIS A 42 8.71 3.91 -13.86
CA HIS A 42 8.67 2.87 -14.87
C HIS A 42 7.48 1.94 -14.65
N THR A 43 7.25 1.51 -13.42
CA THR A 43 6.21 0.53 -13.07
C THR A 43 5.49 0.91 -11.78
N TYR A 44 4.21 0.59 -11.70
CA TYR A 44 3.43 0.66 -10.47
C TYR A 44 2.98 -0.74 -10.04
N ARG A 45 3.21 -1.11 -8.77
CA ARG A 45 2.85 -2.44 -8.22
C ARG A 45 2.34 -2.33 -6.79
N ILE A 46 1.84 -3.45 -6.29
CA ILE A 46 1.43 -3.60 -4.88
C ILE A 46 0.31 -2.62 -4.51
N PRO A 47 -0.88 -2.73 -5.16
CA PRO A 47 -1.99 -1.83 -4.90
C PRO A 47 -2.58 -2.03 -3.51
N SER A 48 -2.98 -0.92 -2.90
CA SER A 48 -3.89 -0.88 -1.76
C SER A 48 -5.01 0.12 -2.02
N LEU A 49 -6.22 -0.22 -1.59
CA LEU A 49 -7.37 0.67 -1.67
C LEU A 49 -8.17 0.60 -0.37
N ILE A 50 -8.38 1.76 0.27
CA ILE A 50 -9.15 1.83 1.51
C ILE A 50 -10.04 3.07 1.53
N PRO A 51 -11.32 2.96 1.96
CA PRO A 51 -12.13 4.13 2.28
C PRO A 51 -11.73 4.70 3.65
N THR A 52 -11.62 6.02 3.74
CA THR A 52 -11.48 6.72 5.01
C THR A 52 -12.82 6.77 5.75
N LYS A 53 -12.78 7.24 7.00
CA LYS A 53 -14.00 7.50 7.79
C LYS A 53 -14.94 8.51 7.11
N GLN A 54 -14.41 9.44 6.32
CA GLN A 54 -15.21 10.45 5.59
C GLN A 54 -15.76 9.93 4.26
N GLY A 55 -15.38 8.71 3.85
CA GLY A 55 -15.79 8.11 2.57
C GLY A 55 -14.89 8.46 1.39
N THR A 56 -13.81 9.21 1.61
CA THR A 56 -12.74 9.39 0.62
C THR A 56 -12.09 8.04 0.34
N LEU A 57 -11.85 7.70 -0.92
CA LEU A 57 -11.06 6.53 -1.29
C LEU A 57 -9.59 6.92 -1.45
N LEU A 58 -8.71 6.15 -0.81
CA LEU A 58 -7.26 6.27 -0.94
C LEU A 58 -6.74 5.07 -1.75
N ALA A 59 -6.23 5.31 -2.96
CA ALA A 59 -5.57 4.32 -3.78
C ALA A 59 -4.05 4.51 -3.69
N LEU A 60 -3.36 3.57 -3.07
CA LEU A 60 -1.91 3.59 -2.88
C LEU A 60 -1.25 2.49 -3.70
N CYS A 61 -0.01 2.70 -4.11
CA CYS A 61 0.83 1.66 -4.66
C CYS A 61 2.32 2.04 -4.55
N GLU A 62 3.18 1.08 -4.84
CA GLU A 62 4.59 1.35 -5.08
C GLU A 62 4.76 2.02 -6.45
N GLY A 63 5.47 3.14 -6.50
CA GLY A 63 6.05 3.72 -7.71
C GLY A 63 7.50 3.26 -7.85
N ARG A 64 7.79 2.40 -8.82
CA ARG A 64 9.13 1.83 -9.05
C ARG A 64 9.84 2.59 -10.16
N LYS A 65 10.91 3.34 -9.84
CA LYS A 65 11.58 4.23 -10.81
C LYS A 65 12.38 3.46 -11.85
N GLY A 66 13.14 2.46 -11.41
CA GLY A 66 14.15 1.78 -12.26
C GLY A 66 13.67 0.55 -13.04
N GLY A 67 12.48 0.02 -12.75
CA GLY A 67 12.03 -1.22 -13.40
C GLY A 67 10.94 -1.96 -12.61
N GLN A 68 10.74 -3.23 -12.97
CA GLN A 68 9.74 -4.11 -12.35
C GLN A 68 10.23 -4.85 -11.10
N GLY A 69 11.51 -4.73 -10.74
CA GLY A 69 12.12 -5.47 -9.62
C GLY A 69 11.60 -5.04 -8.23
N ASP A 70 11.73 -5.91 -7.24
CA ASP A 70 11.23 -5.71 -5.86
C ASP A 70 12.24 -5.02 -4.93
N SER A 71 13.29 -4.43 -5.50
CA SER A 71 14.30 -3.63 -4.81
C SER A 71 14.81 -2.53 -5.75
N GLY A 72 15.30 -1.44 -5.18
CA GLY A 72 15.75 -0.25 -5.89
C GLY A 72 15.08 1.01 -5.35
N ASN A 73 15.13 2.09 -6.15
CA ASN A 73 14.40 3.33 -5.85
C ASN A 73 12.89 3.10 -6.05
N ILE A 74 12.20 2.89 -4.93
CA ILE A 74 10.78 2.59 -4.88
C ILE A 74 10.13 3.51 -3.85
N ASP A 75 9.13 4.26 -4.31
CA ASP A 75 8.37 5.22 -3.52
C ASP A 75 6.95 4.72 -3.25
N ILE A 76 6.24 5.36 -2.32
CA ILE A 76 4.79 5.20 -2.17
C ILE A 76 4.06 6.37 -2.80
N VAL A 77 3.15 6.07 -3.73
CA VAL A 77 2.29 7.05 -4.39
C VAL A 77 0.83 6.85 -4.01
N LEU A 78 0.07 7.94 -4.02
CA LEU A 78 -1.34 8.01 -3.63
C LEU A 78 -2.15 8.76 -4.69
N ARG A 79 -3.36 8.28 -4.96
CA ARG A 79 -4.46 9.06 -5.52
C ARG A 79 -5.65 9.03 -4.57
N ARG A 80 -6.41 10.13 -4.53
CA ARG A 80 -7.60 10.28 -3.70
C ARG A 80 -8.85 10.45 -4.56
N SER A 81 -9.97 9.92 -4.09
CA SER A 81 -11.28 10.21 -4.67
C SER A 81 -12.27 10.58 -3.58
N THR A 82 -12.91 11.75 -3.71
CA THR A 82 -13.94 12.25 -2.79
C THR A 82 -15.35 12.00 -3.29
N ASP A 83 -15.50 11.35 -4.44
CA ASP A 83 -16.78 11.13 -5.13
C ASP A 83 -17.05 9.64 -5.41
N ARG A 84 -16.55 8.76 -4.53
CA ARG A 84 -16.71 7.30 -4.58
C ARG A 84 -16.06 6.64 -5.82
N GLY A 85 -14.92 7.16 -6.24
CA GLY A 85 -14.09 6.59 -7.30
C GLY A 85 -14.48 7.02 -8.70
N ARG A 86 -15.36 8.02 -8.87
CA ARG A 86 -15.75 8.54 -10.19
C ARG A 86 -14.65 9.41 -10.79
N THR A 87 -14.05 10.26 -9.96
CA THR A 87 -12.88 11.05 -10.30
C THR A 87 -11.79 10.86 -9.27
N TRP A 88 -10.55 11.06 -9.71
CA TRP A 88 -9.35 10.85 -8.90
C TRP A 88 -8.43 12.05 -9.03
N SER A 89 -7.78 12.41 -7.91
CA SER A 89 -6.73 13.43 -7.90
C SER A 89 -5.57 13.06 -8.84
N ALA A 90 -4.74 14.05 -9.17
CA ALA A 90 -3.39 13.79 -9.64
C ALA A 90 -2.64 12.89 -8.62
N PRO A 91 -1.69 12.06 -9.07
CA PRO A 91 -0.90 11.24 -8.18
C PRO A 91 0.02 12.13 -7.34
N VAL A 92 0.17 11.80 -6.06
CA VAL A 92 1.12 12.44 -5.15
C VAL A 92 2.04 11.38 -4.55
N THR A 93 3.33 11.68 -4.49
CA THR A 93 4.30 10.83 -3.78
C THR A 93 4.24 11.18 -2.30
N ILE A 94 3.87 10.22 -1.46
CA ILE A 94 3.71 10.44 -0.01
C ILE A 94 4.92 9.98 0.79
N HIS A 95 5.72 9.06 0.24
CA HIS A 95 7.01 8.66 0.78
C HIS A 95 8.01 8.43 -0.36
N ASP A 96 9.07 9.24 -0.39
CA ASP A 96 10.27 9.07 -1.24
C ASP A 96 11.48 9.03 -0.31
N HIS A 97 12.18 7.89 -0.27
CA HIS A 97 13.34 7.68 0.58
C HIS A 97 14.65 7.70 -0.24
N GLY A 98 14.67 8.44 -1.35
CA GLY A 98 15.82 8.57 -2.23
C GLY A 98 16.09 7.25 -2.97
N PRO A 99 17.32 6.72 -2.95
CA PRO A 99 17.66 5.50 -3.69
C PRO A 99 17.11 4.22 -3.04
N ASP A 100 16.51 4.33 -1.86
CA ASP A 100 16.04 3.20 -1.07
C ASP A 100 14.70 2.64 -1.53
N THR A 101 14.39 1.44 -1.03
CA THR A 101 13.10 0.81 -1.21
C THR A 101 12.22 1.13 -0.02
N ILE A 102 11.12 1.87 -0.24
CA ILE A 102 9.98 1.91 0.67
C ILE A 102 8.76 1.31 -0.02
N GLY A 103 8.17 0.28 0.58
CA GLY A 103 7.21 -0.58 -0.13
C GLY A 103 6.24 -1.32 0.78
N ASN A 104 5.46 -2.22 0.18
CA ASN A 104 4.41 -3.00 0.82
C ASN A 104 3.39 -2.15 1.61
N PRO A 105 2.70 -1.19 0.97
CA PRO A 105 1.72 -0.36 1.66
C PRO A 105 0.56 -1.20 2.22
N CYS A 106 0.34 -1.09 3.52
CA CYS A 106 -0.79 -1.71 4.22
C CYS A 106 -1.48 -0.69 5.15
N PRO A 107 -2.40 0.13 4.63
CA PRO A 107 -3.16 1.08 5.43
C PRO A 107 -4.25 0.40 6.27
N VAL A 108 -4.57 1.01 7.40
CA VAL A 108 -5.73 0.71 8.24
C VAL A 108 -6.34 2.02 8.74
N VAL A 109 -7.66 2.07 8.83
CA VAL A 109 -8.39 3.22 9.39
C VAL A 109 -8.85 2.90 10.79
N ASP A 110 -8.45 3.72 11.76
CA ASP A 110 -9.12 3.74 13.06
C ASP A 110 -10.47 4.44 12.89
N ARG A 111 -11.57 3.67 12.95
CA ARG A 111 -12.92 4.20 12.75
C ARG A 111 -13.38 5.11 13.90
N LYS A 112 -12.73 5.03 15.08
CA LYS A 112 -13.05 5.91 16.21
C LYS A 112 -12.55 7.32 15.93
N THR A 113 -11.27 7.48 15.61
CA THR A 113 -10.64 8.79 15.43
C THR A 113 -10.72 9.30 13.99
N GLY A 114 -10.74 8.40 13.00
CA GLY A 114 -10.55 8.72 11.59
C GLY A 114 -9.09 8.74 11.15
N THR A 115 -8.14 8.50 12.07
CA THR A 115 -6.72 8.39 11.74
C THR A 115 -6.50 7.22 10.79
N ILE A 116 -5.73 7.46 9.73
CA ILE A 116 -5.25 6.43 8.82
C ILE A 116 -3.81 6.11 9.24
N PHE A 117 -3.55 4.88 9.64
CA PHE A 117 -2.19 4.38 9.80
C PHE A 117 -1.78 3.65 8.53
N LEU A 118 -0.55 3.86 8.07
CA LEU A 118 0.03 3.22 6.90
C LEU A 118 1.28 2.47 7.33
N LEU A 119 1.20 1.14 7.33
CA LEU A 119 2.35 0.29 7.56
C LEU A 119 3.10 0.08 6.25
N LEU A 120 4.42 0.06 6.37
CA LEU A 120 5.37 0.04 5.27
C LEU A 120 6.56 -0.82 5.64
N THR A 121 7.34 -1.18 4.64
CA THR A 121 8.66 -1.76 4.83
C THR A 121 9.75 -0.93 4.17
N HIS A 122 10.96 -1.01 4.71
CA HIS A 122 12.12 -0.29 4.18
C HIS A 122 13.39 -1.15 4.15
N ASN A 123 14.19 -0.97 3.11
CA ASN A 123 15.57 -1.43 3.03
C ASN A 123 16.37 -0.55 2.07
N ALA A 124 17.71 -0.62 2.15
CA ALA A 124 18.59 0.00 1.17
C ALA A 124 18.28 -0.53 -0.24
N GLY A 125 18.18 0.35 -1.24
CA GLY A 125 17.65 -0.03 -2.55
C GLY A 125 18.54 -0.99 -3.35
N HIS A 126 19.85 -1.02 -3.08
CA HIS A 126 20.78 -1.97 -3.69
C HIS A 126 20.76 -3.36 -3.01
N VAL A 127 20.06 -3.49 -1.88
CA VAL A 127 19.93 -4.76 -1.15
C VAL A 127 18.69 -5.48 -1.64
N THR A 128 18.90 -6.64 -2.26
CA THR A 128 17.83 -7.50 -2.76
C THR A 128 17.16 -8.29 -1.63
N GLU A 129 15.93 -8.72 -1.87
CA GLU A 129 15.23 -9.67 -1.00
C GLU A 129 16.08 -10.89 -0.64
N ARG A 130 16.79 -11.48 -1.61
CA ARG A 130 17.64 -12.64 -1.37
C ARG A 130 18.76 -12.34 -0.38
N GLN A 131 19.39 -11.16 -0.49
CA GLN A 131 20.45 -10.75 0.44
C GLN A 131 19.92 -10.51 1.86
N ILE A 132 18.69 -10.01 1.98
CA ILE A 132 18.01 -9.84 3.26
C ILE A 132 17.78 -11.22 3.91
N ILE A 133 17.19 -12.16 3.16
CA ILE A 133 16.91 -13.52 3.63
C ILE A 133 18.19 -14.25 4.04
N ASP A 134 19.24 -14.14 3.23
CA ASP A 134 20.54 -14.79 3.49
C ASP A 134 21.38 -14.08 4.55
N ARG A 135 20.93 -12.94 5.09
CA ARG A 135 21.70 -12.08 6.01
C ARG A 135 23.08 -11.72 5.48
N SER A 136 23.20 -11.55 4.16
CA SER A 136 24.44 -11.15 3.50
C SER A 136 24.58 -9.64 3.33
N ALA A 137 23.58 -8.87 3.77
CA ALA A 137 23.61 -7.42 3.89
C ALA A 137 23.72 -6.98 5.38
N PRO A 138 24.27 -5.79 5.68
CA PRO A 138 24.43 -5.30 7.06
C PRO A 138 23.11 -5.16 7.83
N GLU A 139 22.01 -4.90 7.13
CA GLU A 139 20.69 -4.70 7.73
C GLU A 139 19.63 -5.56 7.02
N THR A 140 18.62 -5.95 7.78
CA THR A 140 17.43 -6.64 7.25
C THR A 140 16.29 -5.66 7.02
N ARG A 141 15.23 -6.09 6.31
CA ARG A 141 14.05 -5.26 6.05
C ARG A 141 13.42 -4.75 7.35
N ARG A 142 13.18 -3.44 7.42
CA ARG A 142 12.61 -2.71 8.56
C ARG A 142 11.10 -2.55 8.41
N VAL A 143 10.41 -2.44 9.53
CA VAL A 143 8.95 -2.21 9.59
C VAL A 143 8.69 -0.79 10.06
N LEU A 144 7.95 -0.03 9.25
CA LEU A 144 7.67 1.37 9.50
C LEU A 144 6.17 1.64 9.64
N VAL A 145 5.81 2.71 10.34
CA VAL A 145 4.45 3.23 10.39
C VAL A 145 4.42 4.73 10.12
N SER A 146 3.54 5.15 9.22
CA SER A 146 3.18 6.54 8.94
C SER A 146 1.71 6.76 9.30
N ALA A 147 1.30 8.00 9.50
CA ALA A 147 -0.08 8.32 9.81
C ALA A 147 -0.57 9.58 9.09
N SER A 148 -1.87 9.60 8.80
CA SER A 148 -2.61 10.79 8.35
C SER A 148 -3.80 11.02 9.29
N THR A 149 -3.95 12.27 9.73
CA THR A 149 -5.08 12.73 10.56
C THR A 149 -6.00 13.70 9.82
N ASP A 150 -5.75 13.94 8.53
CA ASP A 150 -6.41 14.92 7.67
C ASP A 150 -6.98 14.29 6.40
N ASP A 151 -7.54 13.08 6.54
CA ASP A 151 -8.22 12.37 5.46
C ASP A 151 -7.31 12.01 4.26
N GLY A 152 -6.04 11.73 4.55
CA GLY A 152 -5.02 11.31 3.58
C GLY A 152 -4.40 12.46 2.80
N LEU A 153 -4.57 13.71 3.23
CA LEU A 153 -3.99 14.89 2.59
C LEU A 153 -2.49 15.03 2.89
N SER A 154 -2.09 14.81 4.14
CA SER A 154 -0.70 14.81 4.57
C SER A 154 -0.38 13.59 5.43
N TRP A 155 0.90 13.25 5.49
CA TRP A 155 1.42 12.05 6.14
C TRP A 155 2.61 12.42 7.01
N THR A 156 2.71 11.81 8.18
CA THR A 156 3.88 11.97 9.06
C THR A 156 5.12 11.34 8.42
N SER A 157 6.31 11.78 8.82
CA SER A 157 7.53 10.98 8.57
C SER A 157 7.35 9.58 9.16
N PRO A 158 7.74 8.50 8.47
CA PRO A 158 7.60 7.15 8.99
C PRO A 158 8.42 6.93 10.27
N GLN A 159 7.80 6.36 11.28
CA GLN A 159 8.45 5.88 12.49
C GLN A 159 8.87 4.41 12.33
N ASP A 160 10.09 4.09 12.75
CA ASP A 160 10.57 2.71 12.81
C ASP A 160 9.97 1.97 14.02
N ILE A 161 9.31 0.85 13.75
CA ILE A 161 8.70 -0.03 14.76
C ILE A 161 9.27 -1.45 14.69
N THR A 162 10.42 -1.64 14.03
CA THR A 162 10.99 -2.96 13.76
C THR A 162 11.17 -3.78 15.03
N THR A 163 11.70 -3.17 16.11
CA THR A 163 11.92 -3.87 17.38
C THR A 163 10.64 -4.34 18.08
N ALA A 164 9.51 -3.69 17.78
CA ALA A 164 8.21 -4.07 18.33
C ALA A 164 7.44 -5.06 17.44
N ALA A 165 7.72 -5.06 16.13
CA ALA A 165 6.94 -5.81 15.14
C ALA A 165 7.65 -7.04 14.56
N LYS A 166 8.98 -7.06 14.56
CA LYS A 166 9.79 -8.09 13.91
C LYS A 166 10.61 -8.85 14.94
N ASP A 167 10.37 -10.15 15.05
CA ASP A 167 11.19 -11.03 15.88
C ASP A 167 12.66 -10.96 15.41
N PRO A 168 13.65 -10.85 16.32
CA PRO A 168 15.07 -10.90 15.96
C PRO A 168 15.49 -12.17 15.20
N ALA A 169 14.74 -13.27 15.30
CA ALA A 169 14.94 -14.49 14.54
C ALA A 169 14.39 -14.42 13.10
N TRP A 170 13.79 -13.30 12.68
CA TRP A 170 13.29 -13.09 11.33
C TRP A 170 14.25 -12.22 10.50
N THR A 171 14.23 -12.39 9.19
CA THR A 171 15.09 -11.65 8.25
C THR A 171 14.28 -10.73 7.36
N TRP A 172 13.63 -11.28 6.33
CA TRP A 172 12.69 -10.55 5.48
C TRP A 172 11.35 -10.38 6.19
N TYR A 173 10.63 -9.32 5.83
CA TYR A 173 9.33 -8.97 6.38
C TYR A 173 8.54 -8.20 5.32
N ALA A 174 7.22 -8.42 5.20
CA ALA A 174 6.32 -7.47 4.55
C ALA A 174 5.05 -7.17 5.37
N THR A 175 4.56 -5.96 5.18
CA THR A 175 3.30 -5.47 5.77
C THR A 175 2.20 -5.65 4.73
N GLY A 176 1.22 -6.51 5.00
CA GLY A 176 0.27 -6.97 3.99
C GLY A 176 0.98 -7.69 2.84
N PRO A 177 0.99 -7.15 1.60
CA PRO A 177 0.34 -5.91 1.19
C PRO A 177 -1.18 -6.05 1.09
N GLY A 178 -1.89 -4.92 1.01
CA GLY A 178 -3.35 -4.89 0.99
C GLY A 178 -3.89 -3.88 1.99
N VAL A 179 -4.77 -4.29 2.89
CA VAL A 179 -5.30 -3.42 3.96
C VAL A 179 -5.34 -4.14 5.30
N GLY A 180 -5.12 -3.40 6.38
CA GLY A 180 -5.44 -3.86 7.72
C GLY A 180 -6.93 -3.69 8.03
N ILE A 181 -7.35 -4.24 9.17
CA ILE A 181 -8.72 -4.12 9.67
C ILE A 181 -8.74 -3.62 11.11
N GLN A 182 -9.87 -3.04 11.51
CA GLN A 182 -10.16 -2.80 12.92
C GLN A 182 -11.18 -3.83 13.41
N LEU A 183 -10.90 -4.49 14.53
CA LEU A 183 -11.83 -5.39 15.20
C LEU A 183 -12.95 -4.60 15.89
N ARG A 184 -14.05 -5.28 16.24
CA ARG A 184 -15.14 -4.67 17.02
C ARG A 184 -14.68 -4.14 18.38
N THR A 185 -13.62 -4.71 18.93
CA THR A 185 -12.98 -4.27 20.18
C THR A 185 -12.14 -2.99 20.03
N GLY A 186 -11.98 -2.46 18.82
CA GLY A 186 -11.16 -1.29 18.53
C GLY A 186 -9.70 -1.59 18.18
N ARG A 187 -9.24 -2.84 18.40
CA ARG A 187 -7.87 -3.27 18.03
C ARG A 187 -7.67 -3.20 16.52
N LEU A 188 -6.57 -2.58 16.08
CA LEU A 188 -6.11 -2.61 14.70
C LEU A 188 -5.30 -3.90 14.47
N VAL A 189 -5.54 -4.56 13.34
CA VAL A 189 -4.88 -5.81 12.95
C VAL A 189 -4.34 -5.62 11.55
N ILE A 190 -3.05 -5.86 11.40
CA ILE A 190 -2.33 -5.74 10.15
C ILE A 190 -1.84 -7.13 9.76
N PRO A 191 -2.19 -7.65 8.57
CA PRO A 191 -1.54 -8.86 8.07
C PRO A 191 -0.06 -8.59 7.80
N CYS A 192 0.77 -9.60 7.95
CA CYS A 192 2.19 -9.56 7.63
C CYS A 192 2.67 -10.96 7.31
N ASP A 193 3.81 -11.01 6.64
CA ASP A 193 4.58 -12.23 6.40
C ASP A 193 6.06 -11.96 6.71
N HIS A 194 6.81 -13.03 6.95
CA HIS A 194 8.23 -12.95 7.25
C HIS A 194 8.98 -14.19 6.81
N ALA A 195 10.31 -14.07 6.72
CA ALA A 195 11.20 -15.22 6.56
C ALA A 195 11.95 -15.53 7.86
N ALA A 196 11.96 -16.80 8.26
CA ALA A 196 12.75 -17.27 9.40
C ALA A 196 14.25 -17.31 9.06
N ALA A 197 15.12 -16.87 9.97
CA ALA A 197 16.56 -16.76 9.71
C ALA A 197 17.24 -18.10 9.43
N ASP A 198 16.86 -19.14 10.18
CA ASP A 198 17.56 -20.44 10.15
C ASP A 198 17.10 -21.31 8.98
N THR A 199 15.80 -21.35 8.71
CA THR A 199 15.20 -22.22 7.68
C THR A 199 14.99 -21.50 6.34
N LYS A 200 14.90 -20.16 6.35
CA LYS A 200 14.54 -19.32 5.20
C LYS A 200 13.11 -19.58 4.69
N GLU A 201 12.28 -20.25 5.47
CA GLU A 201 10.87 -20.46 5.18
C GLU A 201 10.06 -19.18 5.41
N PHE A 202 9.01 -19.01 4.62
CA PHE A 202 8.07 -17.89 4.73
C PHE A 202 6.84 -18.30 5.54
N HIS A 203 6.36 -17.38 6.37
CA HIS A 203 5.20 -17.54 7.23
C HIS A 203 4.30 -16.31 7.22
#